data_AF-A0AAJ5D0W5-F1
#
_entry.id   AF-A0AAJ5D0W5-F1
#
_cell.length_a   1.000
_cell.length_b   1.000
_cell.length_c   1.000
_cell.angle_alpha   90.00
_cell.angle_beta   90.00
_cell.angle_gamma   90.00
#
_symmetry.space_group_name_H-M   'P 1'
#
loop_
_entity.id
_entity.type
_entity.pdbx_description
1 polymer ?
#
loop_
_entity_poly.entity_id
_entity_poly.type
_entity_poly.pdbx_seq_one_letter_code
_entity_poly.pdbx_strand_id
1 'polypeptide(L)'
;MSEKEERPIIVKRRKAGGHGHHGGAWKIAYADFMTAMMAFFLLMWLLSSVSSKELAGIAEYFRTPLKVALTGGRNAADNAGVIPGGGADTTRTDGQKSRGDQVRSRQATTTELAERADAARLRELKARIEKAIENNPTLRQFRKQLLIDVTTEGLRIQIVDDQNRPMFANASAQVQPYMRDILREIGKSLNDVPNRISLSGHTDATAYAQGDKSYSNWELSADRANASRRELIAGGLDGEKVLRVVGLASTVPLDRDDAYNPINRRISIIVLNRRAEQSVKHEGDQPTIDAANARGAGANAVNAALGGEPLTLPTAPAVPAPPTPPAGPAGSAGTGAR
;
A
#
# COMPACT_ATOMS: atom_id res chain seq x y z
N MET A 1 75.68 23.45 -49.24
CA MET A 1 74.47 23.09 -48.47
C MET A 1 74.69 23.46 -47.02
N SER A 2 73.85 24.32 -46.45
CA SER A 2 73.21 24.07 -45.16
C SER A 2 72.27 25.23 -44.87
N GLU A 3 70.97 24.99 -45.05
CA GLU A 3 69.89 25.91 -44.67
C GLU A 3 69.93 26.13 -43.16
N LYS A 4 69.89 27.39 -42.72
CA LYS A 4 69.67 27.72 -41.31
C LYS A 4 68.19 27.50 -41.00
N GLU A 5 67.87 26.37 -40.40
CA GLU A 5 66.56 26.11 -39.81
C GLU A 5 66.27 27.11 -38.68
N GLU A 6 65.34 28.04 -38.91
CA GLU A 6 64.74 28.87 -37.86
C GLU A 6 63.85 27.99 -36.97
N ARG A 7 64.35 27.67 -35.78
CA ARG A 7 63.57 26.94 -34.77
C ARG A 7 62.62 27.94 -34.08
N PRO A 8 61.30 27.71 -34.05
CA PRO A 8 60.37 28.62 -33.37
C PRO A 8 60.61 28.58 -31.85
N ILE A 9 60.90 29.74 -31.25
CA ILE A 9 61.03 29.90 -29.80
C ILE A 9 59.63 29.92 -29.19
N ILE A 10 59.25 28.85 -28.51
CA ILE A 10 58.00 28.78 -27.75
C ILE A 10 58.23 29.41 -26.38
N VAL A 11 57.83 30.67 -26.20
CA VAL A 11 57.83 31.33 -24.88
C VAL A 11 56.63 30.84 -24.07
N LYS A 12 56.83 29.84 -23.22
CA LYS A 12 55.83 29.43 -22.23
C LYS A 12 55.82 30.41 -21.05
N ARG A 13 55.01 31.48 -21.12
CA ARG A 13 54.71 32.29 -19.93
C ARG A 13 53.85 31.46 -18.96
N ARG A 14 54.47 30.83 -17.97
CA ARG A 14 53.73 30.49 -16.76
C ARG A 14 53.51 31.79 -16.00
N LYS A 15 52.24 32.19 -15.88
CA LYS A 15 51.83 33.17 -14.89
C LYS A 15 52.19 32.55 -13.53
N ALA A 16 53.23 33.06 -12.87
CA ALA A 16 53.44 32.83 -11.45
C ALA A 16 52.30 33.58 -10.73
N GLY A 17 51.13 32.95 -10.69
CA GLY A 17 50.05 33.35 -9.79
C GLY A 17 50.59 33.15 -8.38
N GLY A 18 50.67 34.24 -7.64
CA GLY A 18 51.42 34.36 -6.40
C GLY A 18 51.11 33.28 -5.38
N HIS A 19 52.05 33.11 -4.45
CA HIS A 19 51.94 32.29 -3.26
C HIS A 19 50.51 32.33 -2.68
N GLY A 20 49.68 31.37 -3.08
CA GLY A 20 48.45 31.07 -2.41
C GLY A 20 48.83 30.68 -0.99
N HIS A 21 48.22 31.32 0.00
CA HIS A 21 48.37 30.98 1.41
C HIS A 21 47.84 29.55 1.65
N HIS A 22 48.55 28.52 1.19
CA HIS A 22 48.17 27.11 1.27
C HIS A 22 48.35 26.51 2.68
N GLY A 23 48.49 27.34 3.70
CA GLY A 23 48.55 26.92 5.11
C GLY A 23 47.24 27.10 5.89
N GLY A 24 46.14 27.55 5.24
CA GLY A 24 44.85 27.84 5.90
C GLY A 24 43.74 26.83 5.65
N ALA A 25 43.78 26.06 4.55
CA ALA A 25 42.70 25.15 4.17
C ALA A 25 42.45 24.04 5.20
N TRP A 26 43.50 23.51 5.82
CA TRP A 26 43.38 22.51 6.88
C TRP A 26 42.75 23.08 8.16
N LYS A 27 42.93 24.38 8.43
CA LYS A 27 42.32 25.08 9.58
C LYS A 27 40.81 25.27 9.37
N ILE A 28 40.38 25.48 8.12
CA ILE A 28 38.96 25.56 7.77
C ILE A 28 38.29 24.18 7.96
N ALA A 29 38.94 23.10 7.50
CA ALA A 29 38.45 21.74 7.72
C ALA A 29 38.42 21.35 9.21
N TYR A 30 39.42 21.79 9.99
CA TYR A 30 39.45 21.58 11.44
C TYR A 30 38.39 22.40 12.18
N ALA A 31 38.16 23.65 11.78
CA ALA A 31 37.12 24.50 12.34
C ALA A 31 35.72 23.91 12.06
N ASP A 32 35.47 23.44 10.84
CA ASP A 32 34.21 22.80 10.46
C ASP A 32 33.95 21.53 11.28
N PHE A 33 34.98 20.70 11.47
CA PHE A 33 34.91 19.52 12.34
C PHE A 33 34.59 19.88 13.80
N MET A 34 35.22 20.93 14.34
CA MET A 34 34.95 21.38 15.70
C MET A 34 33.54 21.95 15.85
N THR A 35 33.01 22.65 14.85
CA THR A 35 31.62 23.13 14.87
C THR A 35 30.61 22.00 14.75
N ALA A 36 30.90 20.96 13.96
CA ALA A 36 30.05 19.76 13.88
C ALA A 36 30.02 19.02 15.23
N MET A 37 31.18 18.87 15.87
CA MET A 37 31.29 18.29 17.22
C MET A 37 30.55 19.11 18.28
N MET A 38 30.66 20.44 18.23
CA MET A 38 29.93 21.35 19.12
C MET A 38 28.41 21.24 18.92
N ALA A 39 27.93 21.24 17.67
CA ALA A 39 26.51 21.12 17.37
C ALA A 39 25.95 19.76 17.83
N PHE A 40 26.70 18.68 17.60
CA PHE A 40 26.34 17.34 18.09
C PHE A 40 26.30 17.28 19.62
N PHE A 41 27.27 17.90 20.29
CA PHE A 41 27.30 17.98 21.75
C PHE A 41 26.11 18.78 22.30
N LEU A 42 25.79 19.94 21.72
CA LEU A 42 24.63 20.74 22.11
C LEU A 42 23.33 19.97 21.90
N LEU A 43 23.22 19.20 20.81
CA LEU A 43 22.07 18.33 20.55
C LEU A 43 21.95 17.25 21.63
N MET A 44 23.01 16.49 21.90
CA MET A 44 23.00 15.46 22.94
C MET A 44 22.76 16.03 24.34
N TRP A 45 23.29 17.22 24.61
CA TRP A 45 23.05 17.95 25.84
C TRP A 45 21.59 18.36 25.99
N LEU A 46 20.95 18.81 24.91
CA LEU A 46 19.51 19.10 24.89
C LEU A 46 18.67 17.83 25.11
N LEU A 47 19.04 16.71 24.48
CA LEU A 47 18.34 15.43 24.69
C LEU A 47 18.49 14.91 26.13
N SER A 48 19.61 15.23 26.79
CA SER A 48 19.88 14.82 28.18
C SER A 48 19.14 15.69 29.20
N SER A 49 18.92 16.98 28.90
CA SER A 49 18.19 17.90 29.80
C SER A 49 16.67 17.83 29.66
N VAL A 50 16.16 17.28 28.55
CA VAL A 50 14.74 17.06 28.31
C VAL A 50 14.29 15.76 28.97
N SER A 51 13.17 15.80 29.67
CA SER A 51 12.63 14.61 30.34
C SER A 51 12.26 13.53 29.30
N SER A 52 12.43 12.25 29.63
CA SER A 52 12.09 11.14 28.71
C SER A 52 10.64 11.20 28.22
N LYS A 53 9.76 11.87 28.97
CA LYS A 53 8.35 12.09 28.64
C LYS A 53 8.15 13.15 27.55
N GLU A 54 8.91 14.25 27.57
CA GLU A 54 8.87 15.29 26.53
C GLU A 54 9.49 14.79 25.23
N LEU A 55 10.59 14.05 25.32
CA LEU A 55 11.24 13.43 24.15
C LEU A 55 10.31 12.42 23.45
N ALA A 56 9.55 11.64 24.23
CA ALA A 56 8.52 10.76 23.70
C ALA A 56 7.37 11.54 23.05
N GLY A 57 6.95 12.67 23.62
CA GLY A 57 5.92 13.53 23.05
C GLY A 57 6.31 14.13 21.69
N ILE A 58 7.56 14.60 21.56
CA ILE A 58 8.10 15.12 20.30
C ILE A 58 8.27 13.98 19.28
N ALA A 59 8.75 12.80 19.70
CA ALA A 59 8.91 11.65 18.82
C ALA A 59 7.57 11.14 18.24
N GLU A 60 6.49 11.20 19.03
CA GLU A 60 5.16 10.80 18.58
C GLU A 60 4.61 11.75 17.51
N TYR A 61 4.89 13.05 17.62
CA TYR A 61 4.53 14.07 16.62
C TYR A 61 5.12 13.75 15.23
N PHE A 62 6.39 13.33 15.18
CA PHE A 62 7.03 12.97 13.91
C PHE A 62 6.67 11.57 13.39
N ARG A 63 6.27 10.64 14.28
CA ARG A 63 5.84 9.29 13.87
C ARG A 63 4.41 9.25 13.35
N THR A 64 3.58 10.21 13.72
CA THR A 64 2.15 10.21 13.37
C THR A 64 1.63 11.55 12.81
N PRO A 65 2.31 12.16 11.81
CA PRO A 65 1.89 13.45 11.26
C PRO A 65 0.46 13.40 10.68
N LEU A 66 0.04 12.24 10.17
CA LEU A 66 -1.29 12.03 9.60
C LEU A 66 -2.39 11.77 10.64
N LYS A 67 -2.10 11.17 11.80
CA LYS A 67 -3.17 10.85 12.79
C LYS A 67 -3.72 12.10 13.48
N VAL A 68 -2.87 13.09 13.78
CA VAL A 68 -3.29 14.35 14.41
C VAL A 68 -4.09 15.20 13.42
N ALA A 69 -3.71 15.20 12.14
CA ALA A 69 -4.44 15.90 11.09
C ALA A 69 -5.79 15.24 10.72
N LEU A 70 -5.89 13.91 10.83
CA LEU A 70 -7.09 13.15 10.41
C LEU A 70 -8.13 12.93 11.53
N THR A 71 -7.74 12.94 12.81
CA THR A 71 -8.70 12.63 13.90
C THR A 71 -9.25 13.83 14.66
N GLY A 72 -8.87 15.08 14.32
CA GLY A 72 -9.36 16.29 15.03
C GLY A 72 -9.20 16.19 16.56
N GLY A 73 -8.25 15.38 17.01
CA GLY A 73 -8.12 14.93 18.38
C GLY A 73 -7.19 15.84 19.16
N ARG A 74 -7.78 16.52 20.16
CA ARG A 74 -7.13 17.32 21.20
C ARG A 74 -5.71 16.85 21.49
N ASN A 75 -4.72 17.69 21.18
CA ASN A 75 -3.33 17.43 21.51
C ASN A 75 -3.20 17.22 23.03
N ALA A 76 -2.41 16.23 23.45
CA ALA A 76 -1.99 16.11 24.85
C ALA A 76 -1.13 17.33 25.31
N ALA A 77 -0.75 18.21 24.39
CA ALA A 77 -0.10 19.49 24.62
C ALA A 77 -1.08 20.68 24.76
N ASP A 78 -2.38 20.50 24.55
CA ASP A 78 -3.39 21.58 24.61
C ASP A 78 -4.04 21.72 26.00
N ASN A 79 -3.23 21.62 27.05
CA ASN A 79 -3.62 22.07 28.39
C ASN A 79 -2.92 23.39 28.72
N ALA A 80 -3.09 24.41 27.87
CA ALA A 80 -2.86 25.79 28.26
C ALA A 80 -4.08 26.32 29.05
N GLY A 81 -4.40 25.65 30.16
CA GLY A 81 -5.27 26.21 31.19
C GLY A 81 -4.40 26.98 32.19
N VAL A 82 -4.76 28.24 32.47
CA VAL A 82 -4.05 29.16 33.38
C VAL A 82 -3.96 28.66 34.84
N ILE A 83 -4.52 27.50 35.17
CA ILE A 83 -4.26 26.79 36.42
C ILE A 83 -4.01 25.30 36.11
N PRO A 84 -2.75 24.82 36.13
CA PRO A 84 -2.45 23.41 35.99
C PRO A 84 -2.64 22.71 37.34
N GLY A 85 -3.75 21.97 37.48
CA GLY A 85 -3.95 21.04 38.60
C GLY A 85 -4.77 21.61 39.75
N GLY A 86 -6.09 21.46 39.67
CA GLY A 86 -7.01 21.60 40.79
C GLY A 86 -7.68 20.27 41.12
N GLY A 87 -6.98 19.42 41.86
CA GLY A 87 -7.54 18.25 42.56
C GLY A 87 -7.45 18.49 44.08
N ALA A 88 -8.42 18.02 44.85
CA ALA A 88 -8.65 18.37 46.26
C ALA A 88 -7.59 17.87 47.27
N ASP A 89 -6.39 17.48 46.83
CA ASP A 89 -5.34 17.00 47.73
C ASP A 89 -3.95 17.29 47.15
N THR A 90 -3.25 18.24 47.77
CA THR A 90 -1.91 18.72 47.38
C THR A 90 -0.78 17.82 47.86
N THR A 91 -1.08 16.71 48.54
CA THR A 91 -0.06 15.83 49.15
C THR A 91 0.29 14.59 48.34
N ARG A 92 -0.36 14.37 47.19
CA ARG A 92 -0.13 13.18 46.36
C ARG A 92 0.94 13.42 45.30
N THR A 93 2.17 12.98 45.60
CA THR A 93 3.34 13.00 44.67
C THR A 93 3.19 12.03 43.49
N ASP A 94 2.26 11.08 43.56
CA ASP A 94 1.86 10.28 42.40
C ASP A 94 0.80 11.02 41.59
N GLY A 95 1.27 11.87 40.68
CA GLY A 95 0.44 12.49 39.66
C GLY A 95 -0.46 11.44 39.00
N GLN A 96 -1.73 11.81 38.83
CA GLN A 96 -2.79 11.03 38.22
C GLN A 96 -2.26 10.11 37.09
N LYS A 97 -1.99 8.84 37.41
CA LYS A 97 -1.75 7.80 36.39
C LYS A 97 -3.03 7.77 35.56
N SER A 98 -2.95 8.43 34.41
CA SER A 98 -4.08 8.69 33.52
C SER A 98 -4.82 7.39 33.29
N ARG A 99 -6.14 7.37 33.52
CA ARG A 99 -7.00 6.22 33.19
C ARG A 99 -6.77 5.74 31.75
N GLY A 100 -6.31 6.62 30.84
CA GLY A 100 -5.94 6.25 29.47
C GLY A 100 -4.73 5.32 29.35
N ASP A 101 -3.77 5.36 30.28
CA ASP A 101 -2.53 4.57 30.21
C ASP A 101 -2.76 3.12 30.69
N GLN A 102 -3.58 2.94 31.73
CA GLN A 102 -4.04 1.60 32.14
C GLN A 102 -4.97 0.96 31.11
N VAL A 103 -5.81 1.75 30.44
CA VAL A 103 -6.70 1.27 29.38
C VAL A 103 -5.89 0.83 28.15
N ARG A 104 -4.89 1.61 27.71
CA ARG A 104 -3.99 1.24 26.60
C ARG A 104 -3.16 0.00 26.88
N SER A 105 -2.58 -0.13 28.09
CA SER A 105 -1.79 -1.31 28.47
C SER A 105 -2.63 -2.60 28.49
N ARG A 106 -3.87 -2.51 28.97
CA ARG A 106 -4.83 -3.64 29.00
C ARG A 106 -5.32 -4.03 27.60
N GLN A 107 -5.48 -3.06 26.70
CA GLN A 107 -5.86 -3.29 25.31
C GLN A 107 -4.70 -3.89 24.50
N ALA A 108 -3.47 -3.43 24.72
CA ALA A 108 -2.28 -4.00 24.08
C ALA A 108 -2.07 -5.48 24.46
N THR A 109 -2.18 -5.81 25.75
CA THR A 109 -2.08 -7.20 26.23
C THR A 109 -3.20 -8.10 25.70
N THR A 110 -4.44 -7.60 25.64
CA THR A 110 -5.58 -8.36 25.09
C THR A 110 -5.42 -8.64 23.59
N THR A 111 -4.91 -7.66 22.83
CA THR A 111 -4.68 -7.80 21.38
C THR A 111 -3.59 -8.82 21.09
N GLU A 112 -2.48 -8.76 21.84
CA GLU A 112 -1.37 -9.71 21.66
C GLU A 112 -1.76 -11.16 21.99
N LEU A 113 -2.54 -11.36 23.06
CA LEU A 113 -3.10 -12.67 23.40
C LEU A 113 -4.01 -13.22 22.29
N ALA A 114 -4.87 -12.37 21.73
CA ALA A 114 -5.75 -12.75 20.62
C ALA A 114 -4.98 -13.13 19.36
N GLU A 115 -3.92 -12.39 19.02
CA GLU A 115 -3.05 -12.68 17.87
C GLU A 115 -2.30 -14.00 18.02
N ARG A 116 -1.81 -14.31 19.24
CA ARG A 116 -1.18 -15.60 19.53
C ARG A 116 -2.18 -16.76 19.38
N ALA A 117 -3.42 -16.57 19.85
CA ALA A 117 -4.48 -17.57 19.70
C ALA A 117 -4.86 -17.78 18.23
N ASP A 118 -4.96 -16.71 17.44
CA ASP A 118 -5.15 -16.79 15.98
C ASP A 118 -4.02 -17.57 15.31
N ALA A 119 -2.77 -17.24 15.63
CA ALA A 119 -1.62 -17.93 15.06
C ALA A 119 -1.61 -19.43 15.41
N ALA A 120 -2.03 -19.81 16.62
CA ALA A 120 -2.18 -21.22 17.01
C ALA A 120 -3.27 -21.92 16.17
N ARG A 121 -4.45 -21.31 16.03
CA ARG A 121 -5.54 -21.83 15.18
C ARG A 121 -5.11 -22.02 13.73
N LEU A 122 -4.40 -21.06 13.15
CA LEU A 122 -3.93 -21.13 11.76
C LEU A 122 -2.89 -22.26 11.56
N ARG A 123 -2.03 -22.52 12.56
CA ARG A 123 -1.10 -23.67 12.52
C ARG A 123 -1.85 -25.01 12.61
N GLU A 124 -2.87 -25.10 13.44
CA GLU A 124 -3.73 -26.29 13.52
C GLU A 124 -4.48 -26.52 12.21
N LEU A 125 -5.03 -25.47 11.61
CA LEU A 125 -5.69 -25.52 10.31
C LEU A 125 -4.72 -26.00 9.22
N LYS A 126 -3.49 -25.48 9.20
CA LYS A 126 -2.44 -25.95 8.28
C LYS A 126 -2.24 -27.46 8.40
N ALA A 127 -2.01 -27.96 9.62
CA ALA A 127 -1.78 -29.37 9.86
C ALA A 127 -2.99 -30.24 9.46
N ARG A 128 -4.21 -29.76 9.69
CA ARG A 128 -5.44 -30.44 9.27
C ARG A 128 -5.54 -30.52 7.75
N ILE A 129 -5.31 -29.42 7.03
CA ILE A 129 -5.34 -29.40 5.57
C ILE A 129 -4.27 -30.33 4.99
N GLU A 130 -3.04 -30.27 5.51
CA GLU A 130 -1.96 -31.17 5.09
C GLU A 130 -2.33 -32.65 5.30
N LYS A 131 -2.96 -32.97 6.44
CA LYS A 131 -3.45 -34.32 6.73
C LYS A 131 -4.61 -34.75 5.82
N ALA A 132 -5.53 -33.84 5.51
CA ALA A 132 -6.64 -34.11 4.59
C ALA A 132 -6.14 -34.42 3.17
N ILE A 133 -5.13 -33.67 2.70
CA ILE A 133 -4.46 -33.92 1.42
C ILE A 133 -3.76 -35.28 1.43
N GLU A 134 -3.05 -35.62 2.52
CA GLU A 134 -2.32 -36.89 2.63
C GLU A 134 -3.27 -38.10 2.72
N ASN A 135 -4.41 -37.95 3.38
CA ASN A 135 -5.38 -39.04 3.52
C ASN A 135 -6.19 -39.30 2.25
N ASN A 136 -6.21 -38.36 1.30
CA ASN A 136 -6.95 -38.51 0.05
C ASN A 136 -6.01 -38.94 -1.10
N PRO A 137 -6.15 -40.17 -1.63
CA PRO A 137 -5.32 -40.65 -2.73
C PRO A 137 -5.32 -39.75 -3.96
N THR A 138 -6.46 -39.11 -4.29
CA THR A 138 -6.56 -38.24 -5.46
C THR A 138 -5.87 -36.90 -5.23
N LEU A 139 -5.75 -36.42 -4.00
CA LEU A 139 -5.11 -35.12 -3.69
C LEU A 139 -3.60 -35.26 -3.47
N ARG A 140 -3.15 -36.41 -2.95
CA ARG A 140 -1.72 -36.69 -2.75
C ARG A 140 -0.87 -36.49 -4.00
N GLN A 141 -1.39 -36.84 -5.18
CA GLN A 141 -0.66 -36.65 -6.44
C GLN A 141 -0.38 -35.17 -6.76
N PHE A 142 -1.18 -34.25 -6.20
CA PHE A 142 -1.05 -32.80 -6.38
C PHE A 142 -0.30 -32.13 -5.22
N ARG A 143 0.26 -32.88 -4.27
CA ARG A 143 0.97 -32.32 -3.11
C ARG A 143 2.07 -31.31 -3.49
N LYS A 144 2.78 -31.54 -4.60
CA LYS A 144 3.83 -30.63 -5.09
C LYS A 144 3.27 -29.30 -5.63
N GLN A 145 2.00 -29.29 -6.05
CA GLN A 145 1.30 -28.12 -6.57
C GLN A 145 0.55 -27.36 -5.46
N LEU A 146 0.57 -27.86 -4.23
CA LEU A 146 -0.09 -27.27 -3.07
C LEU A 146 0.96 -26.73 -2.10
N LEU A 147 1.18 -25.42 -2.13
CA LEU A 147 2.14 -24.76 -1.24
C LEU A 147 1.36 -24.11 -0.09
N ILE A 148 1.63 -24.55 1.14
CA ILE A 148 0.92 -24.07 2.32
C ILE A 148 1.91 -23.48 3.31
N ASP A 149 1.81 -22.18 3.58
CA ASP A 149 2.74 -21.43 4.40
C ASP A 149 2.05 -20.43 5.34
N VAL A 150 2.63 -20.24 6.53
CA VAL A 150 2.14 -19.25 7.49
C VAL A 150 2.84 -17.93 7.21
N THR A 151 2.04 -16.90 6.94
CA THR A 151 2.49 -15.54 6.58
C THR A 151 2.11 -14.55 7.68
N THR A 152 2.54 -13.29 7.52
CA THR A 152 2.15 -12.17 8.40
C THR A 152 0.66 -11.83 8.31
N GLU A 153 0.01 -12.11 7.18
CA GLU A 153 -1.42 -11.87 6.97
C GLU A 153 -2.29 -13.05 7.44
N GLY A 154 -1.71 -14.25 7.55
CA GLY A 154 -2.40 -15.44 8.01
C GLY A 154 -1.91 -16.72 7.34
N LEU A 155 -2.78 -17.71 7.16
CA LEU A 155 -2.42 -18.97 6.48
C LEU A 155 -2.63 -18.82 4.98
N ARG A 156 -1.56 -18.95 4.19
CA ARG A 156 -1.60 -18.89 2.73
C ARG A 156 -1.55 -20.30 2.15
N ILE A 157 -2.47 -20.56 1.23
CA ILE A 157 -2.59 -21.81 0.47
C ILE A 157 -2.51 -21.42 -1.00
N GLN A 158 -1.45 -21.84 -1.68
CA GLN A 158 -1.25 -21.59 -3.11
C GLN A 158 -1.40 -22.89 -3.89
N ILE A 159 -2.23 -22.84 -4.92
CA ILE A 159 -2.45 -23.93 -5.85
C ILE A 159 -1.82 -23.50 -7.17
N VAL A 160 -0.68 -24.11 -7.53
CA VAL A 160 0.13 -23.74 -8.69
C VAL A 160 -0.10 -24.67 -9.88
N ASP A 161 -0.07 -24.11 -11.08
CA ASP A 161 -0.07 -24.89 -12.31
C ASP A 161 1.29 -25.56 -12.55
N ASP A 162 1.25 -26.63 -13.34
CA ASP A 162 2.41 -27.27 -13.94
C ASP A 162 2.12 -27.45 -15.44
N GLN A 163 3.15 -27.48 -16.30
CA GLN A 163 2.97 -27.62 -17.77
C GLN A 163 2.12 -28.83 -18.12
N ASN A 164 2.33 -29.95 -17.42
CA ASN A 164 1.67 -31.22 -17.70
C ASN A 164 0.32 -31.38 -16.98
N ARG A 165 0.01 -30.49 -16.02
CA ARG A 165 -1.18 -30.55 -15.16
C ARG A 165 -1.67 -29.13 -14.80
N PRO A 166 -2.28 -28.41 -15.75
CA PRO A 166 -2.80 -27.06 -15.50
C PRO A 166 -4.08 -27.10 -14.65
N MET A 167 -4.32 -26.19 -13.71
CA MET A 167 -5.53 -26.22 -12.87
C MET A 167 -6.78 -25.68 -13.58
N PHE A 168 -6.57 -24.96 -14.68
CA PHE A 168 -7.60 -24.40 -15.54
C PHE A 168 -7.41 -24.88 -16.97
N ALA A 169 -8.48 -24.83 -17.77
CA ALA A 169 -8.34 -24.96 -19.21
C ALA A 169 -7.50 -23.80 -19.80
N ASN A 170 -6.82 -24.07 -20.91
CA ASN A 170 -5.96 -23.10 -21.59
C ASN A 170 -6.75 -21.83 -21.91
N ALA A 171 -6.17 -20.67 -21.57
CA ALA A 171 -6.79 -19.35 -21.78
C ALA A 171 -8.25 -19.23 -21.26
N SER A 172 -8.62 -20.03 -20.26
CA SER A 172 -9.98 -20.11 -19.73
C SER A 172 -9.99 -20.07 -18.20
N ALA A 173 -11.12 -19.62 -17.65
CA ALA A 173 -11.44 -19.66 -16.22
C ALA A 173 -12.16 -20.95 -15.81
N GLN A 174 -12.36 -21.89 -16.73
CA GLN A 174 -12.95 -23.18 -16.43
C GLN A 174 -11.95 -24.06 -15.66
N VAL A 175 -12.34 -24.46 -14.44
CA VAL A 175 -11.53 -25.35 -13.59
C VAL A 175 -11.47 -26.76 -14.16
N GLN A 176 -10.33 -27.41 -14.00
CA GLN A 176 -10.18 -28.82 -14.30
C GLN A 176 -10.80 -29.69 -13.18
N PRO A 177 -11.18 -30.97 -13.46
CA PRO A 177 -11.80 -31.84 -12.46
C PRO A 177 -11.00 -31.98 -11.17
N TYR A 178 -9.67 -32.13 -11.26
CA TYR A 178 -8.82 -32.22 -10.07
C TYR A 178 -8.72 -30.92 -9.28
N MET A 179 -8.70 -29.76 -9.95
CA MET A 179 -8.74 -28.46 -9.27
C MET A 179 -10.04 -28.29 -8.49
N ARG A 180 -11.17 -28.71 -9.10
CA ARG A 180 -12.47 -28.76 -8.43
C ARG A 180 -12.41 -29.61 -7.17
N ASP A 181 -11.86 -30.82 -7.24
CA ASP A 181 -11.77 -31.72 -6.09
C ASP A 181 -10.89 -31.15 -4.97
N ILE A 182 -9.75 -30.55 -5.32
CA ILE A 182 -8.86 -29.84 -4.38
C ILE A 182 -9.61 -28.72 -3.66
N LEU A 183 -10.25 -27.83 -4.41
CA LEU A 183 -10.96 -26.68 -3.84
C LEU A 183 -12.12 -27.12 -2.95
N ARG A 184 -12.86 -28.16 -3.35
CA ARG A 184 -13.98 -28.64 -2.55
C ARG A 184 -13.52 -29.27 -1.23
N GLU A 185 -12.40 -29.98 -1.23
CA GLU A 185 -11.86 -30.54 0.00
C GLU A 185 -11.28 -29.48 0.94
N ILE A 186 -10.58 -28.49 0.37
CA ILE A 186 -10.10 -27.33 1.13
C ILE A 186 -11.27 -26.54 1.72
N GLY A 187 -12.33 -26.32 0.93
CA GLY A 187 -13.52 -25.56 1.33
C GLY A 187 -14.16 -26.08 2.63
N LYS A 188 -14.23 -27.40 2.81
CA LYS A 188 -14.73 -28.03 4.05
C LYS A 188 -13.87 -27.67 5.25
N SER A 189 -12.54 -27.83 5.12
CA SER A 189 -11.59 -27.58 6.22
C SER A 189 -11.55 -26.10 6.62
N LEU A 190 -11.79 -25.21 5.65
CA LEU A 190 -11.78 -23.76 5.91
C LEU A 190 -12.91 -23.33 6.84
N ASN A 191 -14.02 -24.07 6.96
CA ASN A 191 -15.13 -23.73 7.86
C ASN A 191 -14.82 -23.93 9.35
N ASP A 192 -13.78 -24.69 9.68
CA ASP A 192 -13.43 -25.02 11.08
C ASP A 192 -12.97 -23.80 11.89
N VAL A 193 -12.52 -22.74 11.22
CA VAL A 193 -12.05 -21.50 11.84
C VAL A 193 -12.99 -20.34 11.53
N PRO A 194 -13.17 -19.36 12.43
CA PRO A 194 -14.06 -18.22 12.17
C PRO A 194 -13.47 -17.19 11.19
N ASN A 195 -12.20 -17.36 10.79
CA ASN A 195 -11.45 -16.41 9.99
C ASN A 195 -12.03 -16.25 8.57
N ARG A 196 -12.03 -15.00 8.08
CA ARG A 196 -12.38 -14.68 6.69
C ARG A 196 -11.22 -14.96 5.73
N ILE A 197 -11.53 -15.01 4.44
CA ILE A 197 -10.63 -15.45 3.38
C ILE A 197 -10.50 -14.37 2.30
N SER A 198 -9.28 -14.15 1.84
CA SER A 198 -8.98 -13.40 0.61
C SER A 198 -8.57 -14.38 -0.48
N LEU A 199 -9.18 -14.28 -1.67
CA LEU A 199 -8.76 -15.04 -2.85
C LEU A 199 -8.07 -14.14 -3.86
N SER A 200 -6.95 -14.61 -4.40
CA SER A 200 -6.22 -13.91 -5.45
C SER A 200 -5.89 -14.86 -6.60
N GLY A 201 -6.10 -14.41 -7.83
CA GLY A 201 -5.69 -15.11 -9.04
C GLY A 201 -4.45 -14.49 -9.66
N HIS A 202 -3.55 -15.33 -10.15
CA HIS A 202 -2.33 -14.93 -10.83
C HIS A 202 -2.21 -15.68 -12.16
N THR A 203 -1.61 -15.02 -13.15
CA THR A 203 -1.25 -15.59 -14.45
C THR A 203 0.25 -15.43 -14.69
N ASP A 204 0.76 -16.11 -15.69
CA ASP A 204 2.08 -15.88 -16.25
C ASP A 204 2.08 -14.67 -17.20
N ALA A 205 3.26 -14.27 -17.67
CA ALA A 205 3.43 -13.18 -18.62
C ALA A 205 3.05 -13.54 -20.07
N THR A 206 2.64 -14.79 -20.33
CA THR A 206 2.18 -15.23 -21.64
C THR A 206 1.00 -14.37 -22.09
N ALA A 207 1.11 -13.75 -23.26
CA ALA A 207 0.05 -12.89 -23.78
C ALA A 207 -1.22 -13.72 -24.06
N TYR A 208 -2.36 -13.15 -23.67
CA TYR A 208 -3.65 -13.76 -23.97
C TYR A 208 -3.90 -13.71 -25.48
N ALA A 209 -3.92 -14.88 -26.14
CA ALA A 209 -3.91 -15.00 -27.59
C ALA A 209 -5.32 -15.10 -28.22
N GLN A 210 -6.40 -15.10 -27.43
CA GLN A 210 -7.76 -15.05 -27.97
C GLN A 210 -8.12 -13.60 -28.32
N GLY A 211 -8.55 -13.39 -29.57
CA GLY A 211 -8.54 -12.12 -30.29
C GLY A 211 -9.50 -11.02 -29.84
N ASP A 212 -9.90 -11.02 -28.57
CA ASP A 212 -10.64 -9.93 -27.96
C ASP A 212 -9.67 -8.90 -27.39
N LYS A 213 -9.59 -7.73 -28.05
CA LYS A 213 -8.74 -6.60 -27.62
C LYS A 213 -9.01 -6.12 -26.18
N SER A 214 -10.11 -6.56 -25.58
CA SER A 214 -10.56 -6.15 -24.24
C SER A 214 -10.30 -7.18 -23.15
N TYR A 215 -10.03 -8.45 -23.50
CA TYR A 215 -9.81 -9.49 -22.51
C TYR A 215 -8.31 -9.77 -22.36
N SER A 216 -7.81 -9.63 -21.15
CA SER A 216 -6.40 -9.75 -20.84
C SER A 216 -6.17 -10.67 -19.65
N ASN A 217 -4.90 -10.79 -19.26
CA ASN A 217 -4.51 -11.50 -18.06
C ASN A 217 -5.13 -10.91 -16.78
N TRP A 218 -5.56 -9.64 -16.80
CA TRP A 218 -6.30 -9.04 -15.69
C TRP A 218 -7.66 -9.70 -15.50
N GLU A 219 -8.49 -9.73 -16.54
CA GLU A 219 -9.81 -10.36 -16.53
C GLU A 219 -9.68 -11.85 -16.23
N LEU A 220 -8.73 -12.54 -16.89
CA LEU A 220 -8.49 -13.97 -16.67
C LEU A 220 -8.15 -14.28 -15.22
N SER A 221 -7.27 -13.50 -14.61
CA SER A 221 -6.86 -13.71 -13.22
C SER A 221 -8.03 -13.51 -12.24
N ALA A 222 -8.86 -12.49 -12.45
CA ALA A 222 -10.05 -12.24 -11.64
C ALA A 222 -11.13 -13.33 -11.83
N ASP A 223 -11.35 -13.76 -13.07
CA ASP A 223 -12.32 -14.81 -13.39
C ASP A 223 -11.93 -16.17 -12.82
N ARG A 224 -10.63 -16.52 -12.87
CA ARG A 224 -10.10 -17.75 -12.24
C ARG A 224 -10.23 -17.72 -10.73
N ALA A 225 -9.99 -16.56 -10.10
CA ALA A 225 -10.21 -16.38 -8.67
C ALA A 225 -11.69 -16.56 -8.30
N ASN A 226 -12.61 -16.02 -9.11
CA ASN A 226 -14.05 -16.20 -8.92
C ASN A 226 -14.53 -17.63 -9.21
N ALA A 227 -13.96 -18.30 -10.21
CA ALA A 227 -14.24 -19.71 -10.47
C ALA A 227 -13.83 -20.57 -9.28
N SER A 228 -12.66 -20.27 -8.69
CA SER A 228 -12.20 -20.94 -7.48
C SER A 228 -13.10 -20.68 -6.28
N ARG A 229 -13.56 -19.43 -6.11
CA ARG A 229 -14.55 -19.05 -5.09
C ARG A 229 -15.83 -19.89 -5.21
N ARG A 230 -16.37 -20.04 -6.42
CA ARG A 230 -17.59 -20.83 -6.65
C ARG A 230 -17.40 -22.30 -6.27
N GLU A 231 -16.25 -22.89 -6.59
CA GLU A 231 -15.98 -24.29 -6.25
C GLU A 231 -15.71 -24.49 -4.75
N LEU A 232 -15.11 -23.53 -4.06
CA LEU A 232 -14.99 -23.56 -2.60
C LEU A 232 -16.37 -23.58 -1.92
N ILE A 233 -17.28 -22.72 -2.38
CA ILE A 233 -18.66 -22.65 -1.87
C ILE A 233 -19.42 -23.94 -2.21
N ALA A 234 -19.25 -24.46 -3.43
CA ALA A 234 -19.82 -25.75 -3.81
C ALA A 234 -19.25 -26.92 -2.98
N GLY A 235 -18.05 -26.76 -2.43
CA GLY A 235 -17.43 -27.68 -1.47
C GLY A 235 -17.94 -27.56 -0.05
N GLY A 236 -18.80 -26.57 0.23
CA GLY A 236 -19.40 -26.32 1.54
C GLY A 236 -18.85 -25.09 2.26
N LEU A 237 -17.90 -24.34 1.69
CA LEU A 237 -17.45 -23.08 2.30
C LEU A 237 -18.62 -22.11 2.48
N ASP A 238 -18.75 -21.53 3.67
CA ASP A 238 -19.71 -20.44 3.89
C ASP A 238 -19.33 -19.22 3.03
N GLY A 239 -20.27 -18.77 2.18
CA GLY A 239 -20.07 -17.68 1.24
C GLY A 239 -19.70 -16.36 1.92
N GLU A 240 -20.17 -16.12 3.14
CA GLU A 240 -19.89 -14.91 3.92
C GLU A 240 -18.43 -14.82 4.40
N LYS A 241 -17.69 -15.93 4.32
CA LYS A 241 -16.27 -15.96 4.70
C LYS A 241 -15.38 -15.31 3.65
N VAL A 242 -15.82 -15.25 2.39
CA VAL A 242 -15.03 -14.63 1.33
C VAL A 242 -15.13 -13.12 1.49
N LEU A 243 -14.03 -12.50 1.91
CA LEU A 243 -13.97 -11.06 2.14
C LEU A 243 -13.67 -10.28 0.86
N ARG A 244 -12.75 -10.79 0.03
CA ARG A 244 -12.39 -10.18 -1.25
C ARG A 244 -11.89 -11.19 -2.27
N VAL A 245 -12.02 -10.82 -3.54
CA VAL A 245 -11.45 -11.52 -4.70
C VAL A 245 -10.59 -10.53 -5.48
N VAL A 246 -9.37 -10.91 -5.83
CA VAL A 246 -8.39 -10.03 -6.49
C VAL A 246 -7.83 -10.72 -7.74
N GLY A 247 -7.76 -9.99 -8.86
CA GLY A 247 -7.00 -10.40 -10.04
C GLY A 247 -5.68 -9.63 -10.09
N LEU A 248 -4.56 -10.35 -10.15
CA LEU A 248 -3.21 -9.74 -10.16
C LEU A 248 -2.46 -9.90 -11.49
N ALA A 249 -3.08 -10.56 -12.48
CA ALA A 249 -2.43 -10.89 -13.75
C ALA A 249 -1.01 -11.46 -13.51
N SER A 250 -0.03 -10.97 -14.26
CA SER A 250 1.40 -11.33 -14.16
C SER A 250 2.24 -10.38 -13.30
N THR A 251 1.61 -9.52 -12.49
CA THR A 251 2.34 -8.45 -11.76
C THR A 251 3.10 -8.95 -10.54
N VAL A 252 2.68 -10.08 -9.97
CA VAL A 252 3.29 -10.72 -8.79
C VAL A 252 3.69 -12.16 -9.14
N PRO A 253 4.78 -12.37 -9.90
CA PRO A 253 5.24 -13.71 -10.24
C PRO A 253 5.80 -14.41 -9.00
N LEU A 254 5.63 -15.74 -8.96
CA LEU A 254 6.21 -16.59 -7.92
C LEU A 254 7.68 -16.89 -8.26
N ASP A 255 7.94 -17.24 -9.52
CA ASP A 255 9.27 -17.31 -10.11
C ASP A 255 9.58 -15.95 -10.77
N ARG A 256 10.46 -15.18 -10.13
CA ARG A 256 10.85 -13.85 -10.61
C ARG A 256 11.87 -13.90 -11.75
N ASP A 257 12.57 -15.02 -11.89
CA ASP A 257 13.63 -15.18 -12.89
C ASP A 257 13.02 -15.56 -14.25
N ASP A 258 11.93 -16.34 -14.23
CA ASP A 258 11.14 -16.66 -15.42
C ASP A 258 9.66 -16.28 -15.26
N ALA A 259 9.29 -15.16 -15.88
CA ALA A 259 7.92 -14.66 -15.88
C ALA A 259 6.92 -15.53 -16.68
N TYR A 260 7.40 -16.40 -17.57
CA TYR A 260 6.59 -17.32 -18.38
C TYR A 260 6.43 -18.70 -17.75
N ASN A 261 7.09 -18.94 -16.61
CA ASN A 261 6.99 -20.21 -15.90
C ASN A 261 5.53 -20.47 -15.47
N PRO A 262 4.95 -21.66 -15.79
CA PRO A 262 3.62 -22.08 -15.33
C PRO A 262 3.34 -21.91 -13.86
N ILE A 263 4.37 -22.01 -13.02
CA ILE A 263 4.20 -21.86 -11.57
C ILE A 263 3.67 -20.46 -11.19
N ASN A 264 3.82 -19.48 -12.08
CA ASN A 264 3.25 -18.14 -11.93
C ASN A 264 1.73 -18.13 -12.10
N ARG A 265 1.16 -19.07 -12.85
CA ARG A 265 -0.28 -19.31 -12.92
C ARG A 265 -0.72 -20.07 -11.67
N ARG A 266 -1.35 -19.35 -10.74
CA ARG A 266 -1.72 -19.91 -9.44
C ARG A 266 -2.93 -19.21 -8.84
N ILE A 267 -3.60 -19.91 -7.95
CA ILE A 267 -4.62 -19.36 -7.07
C ILE A 267 -4.05 -19.29 -5.65
N SER A 268 -4.13 -18.12 -5.03
CA SER A 268 -3.73 -17.91 -3.65
C SER A 268 -4.98 -17.72 -2.80
N ILE A 269 -5.11 -18.52 -1.76
CA ILE A 269 -6.17 -18.45 -0.75
C ILE A 269 -5.50 -18.07 0.56
N ILE A 270 -5.84 -16.91 1.11
CA ILE A 270 -5.28 -16.43 2.39
C ILE A 270 -6.39 -16.44 3.43
N VAL A 271 -6.24 -17.28 4.44
CA VAL A 271 -7.08 -17.26 5.65
C VAL A 271 -6.53 -16.18 6.56
N LEU A 272 -7.26 -15.07 6.66
CA LEU A 272 -6.80 -13.83 7.27
C LEU A 272 -6.75 -13.97 8.79
N ASN A 273 -5.68 -13.50 9.41
CA ASN A 273 -5.69 -13.23 10.84
C ASN A 273 -6.53 -11.99 11.15
N ARG A 274 -6.88 -11.78 12.42
CA ARG A 274 -7.75 -10.66 12.81
C ARG A 274 -7.22 -9.29 12.39
N ARG A 275 -5.89 -9.08 12.43
CA ARG A 275 -5.27 -7.81 12.03
C ARG A 275 -5.43 -7.55 10.53
N ALA A 276 -5.16 -8.55 9.70
CA ALA A 276 -5.30 -8.46 8.25
C ALA A 276 -6.77 -8.35 7.82
N GLU A 277 -7.69 -9.04 8.49
CA GLU A 277 -9.13 -8.89 8.25
C GLU A 277 -9.59 -7.46 8.53
N GLN A 278 -9.14 -6.87 9.64
CA GLN A 278 -9.44 -5.48 9.98
C GLN A 278 -8.86 -4.53 8.94
N SER A 279 -7.61 -4.69 8.50
CA SER A 279 -7.03 -3.76 7.51
C SER A 279 -7.81 -3.75 6.19
N VAL A 280 -8.26 -4.92 5.72
CA VAL A 280 -9.08 -5.00 4.49
C VAL A 280 -10.46 -4.34 4.69
N LYS A 281 -11.09 -4.49 5.86
CA LYS A 281 -12.36 -3.83 6.16
C LYS A 281 -12.25 -2.30 6.21
N HIS A 282 -11.16 -1.78 6.75
CA HIS A 282 -10.95 -0.33 6.88
C HIS A 282 -10.45 0.33 5.59
N GLU A 283 -10.00 -0.44 4.59
CA GLU A 283 -9.58 0.09 3.28
C GLU A 283 -10.73 0.84 2.58
N GLY A 284 -11.97 0.39 2.77
CA GLY A 284 -13.18 1.06 2.24
C GLY A 284 -13.68 2.24 3.09
N ASP A 285 -13.18 2.40 4.31
CA ASP A 285 -13.63 3.39 5.30
C ASP A 285 -12.72 4.63 5.35
N GLN A 286 -11.81 4.81 4.38
CA GLN A 286 -10.97 5.99 4.34
C GLN A 286 -11.83 7.26 4.22
N PRO A 287 -11.62 8.28 5.08
CA PRO A 287 -12.37 9.52 5.01
C PRO A 287 -12.16 10.15 3.64
N THR A 288 -13.25 10.53 2.97
CA THR A 288 -13.19 11.29 1.73
C THR A 288 -12.43 12.59 2.00
N ILE A 289 -11.40 12.86 1.22
CA ILE A 289 -10.81 14.20 1.19
C ILE A 289 -11.85 15.07 0.50
N ASP A 290 -12.76 15.66 1.28
CA ASP A 290 -13.75 16.59 0.73
C ASP A 290 -12.99 17.77 0.11
N ALA A 291 -12.97 17.82 -1.23
CA ALA A 291 -12.34 18.89 -2.00
C ALA A 291 -12.90 20.29 -1.66
N ALA A 292 -14.01 20.37 -0.93
CA ALA A 292 -14.57 21.58 -0.35
C ALA A 292 -13.63 22.21 0.71
N ASN A 293 -12.91 21.41 1.50
CA ASN A 293 -11.98 21.92 2.52
C ASN A 293 -10.60 22.31 1.95
N ALA A 294 -10.23 21.79 0.76
CA ALA A 294 -8.99 22.19 0.08
C ALA A 294 -9.07 23.61 -0.50
N ARG A 295 -10.28 24.13 -0.79
CA ARG A 295 -10.47 25.51 -1.29
C ARG A 295 -10.41 26.59 -0.21
N GLY A 296 -10.60 26.22 1.07
CA GLY A 296 -10.56 27.18 2.19
C GLY A 296 -9.16 27.47 2.73
N ALA A 297 -8.27 26.47 2.73
CA ALA A 297 -6.92 26.62 3.30
C ALA A 297 -5.91 27.26 2.32
N GLY A 298 -6.14 27.12 1.01
CA GLY A 298 -5.26 27.70 -0.01
C GLY A 298 -5.47 29.20 -0.24
N ALA A 299 -6.70 29.70 -0.13
CA ALA A 299 -7.03 31.08 -0.52
C ALA A 299 -6.52 32.15 0.46
N ASN A 300 -6.43 31.82 1.76
CA ASN A 300 -5.98 32.78 2.78
C ASN A 300 -4.45 32.90 2.89
N ALA A 301 -3.68 31.89 2.45
CA ALA A 301 -2.22 31.95 2.50
C ALA A 301 -1.61 32.75 1.34
N VAL A 302 -2.26 32.78 0.17
CA VAL A 302 -1.76 33.54 -1.01
C VAL A 302 -2.12 35.03 -0.94
N ASN A 303 -3.29 35.38 -0.40
CA ASN A 303 -3.71 36.78 -0.29
C ASN A 303 -3.01 37.57 0.82
N ALA A 304 -2.39 36.88 1.80
CA ALA A 304 -1.62 37.54 2.86
C ALA A 304 -0.17 37.85 2.47
N ALA A 305 0.36 37.24 1.39
CA ALA A 305 1.76 37.33 0.99
C ALA A 305 2.03 38.34 -0.15
N LEU A 306 0.99 38.82 -0.83
CA LEU A 306 1.11 39.75 -1.97
C LEU A 306 0.21 40.96 -1.71
N GLY A 307 0.82 42.02 -1.20
CA GLY A 307 0.14 43.29 -1.01
C GLY A 307 -0.53 43.78 -2.30
N GLY A 308 -1.81 44.11 -2.18
CA GLY A 308 -2.61 45.01 -3.03
C GLY A 308 -2.31 45.06 -4.52
N GLU A 309 -3.06 44.28 -5.31
CA GLU A 309 -3.87 44.74 -6.46
C GLU A 309 -4.60 43.52 -7.06
N PRO A 310 -5.89 43.64 -7.47
CA PRO A 310 -6.61 42.52 -8.06
C PRO A 310 -6.17 42.27 -9.50
N LEU A 311 -5.52 41.13 -9.74
CA LEU A 311 -5.22 40.64 -11.10
C LEU A 311 -6.51 40.15 -11.77
N THR A 312 -6.91 40.81 -12.86
CA THR A 312 -7.99 40.36 -13.74
C THR A 312 -7.54 39.15 -14.56
N LEU A 313 -8.22 38.01 -14.43
CA LEU A 313 -8.01 36.83 -15.26
C LEU A 313 -8.48 37.08 -16.71
N PRO A 314 -7.75 36.61 -17.74
CA PRO A 314 -8.22 36.66 -19.12
C PRO A 314 -9.40 35.72 -19.32
N THR A 315 -10.42 36.18 -20.03
CA THR A 315 -11.63 35.43 -20.37
C THR A 315 -11.27 34.26 -21.30
N ALA A 316 -11.71 33.04 -20.96
CA ALA A 316 -11.55 31.88 -21.82
C ALA A 316 -12.35 32.06 -23.13
N PRO A 317 -11.83 31.61 -24.29
CA PRO A 317 -12.56 31.69 -25.55
C PRO A 317 -13.77 30.75 -25.52
N ALA A 318 -14.91 31.23 -26.01
CA ALA A 318 -16.15 30.48 -26.07
C ALA A 318 -16.06 29.30 -27.05
N VAL A 319 -16.48 28.12 -26.60
CA VAL A 319 -16.66 26.93 -27.44
C VAL A 319 -17.90 27.15 -28.32
N PRO A 320 -17.83 27.03 -29.66
CA PRO A 320 -19.00 27.17 -30.52
C PRO A 320 -19.96 25.98 -30.34
N ALA A 321 -21.26 26.29 -30.28
CA ALA A 321 -22.33 25.31 -30.15
C ALA A 321 -22.44 24.42 -31.42
N PRO A 322 -22.85 23.15 -31.29
CA PRO A 322 -23.04 22.27 -32.44
C PRO A 322 -24.24 22.72 -33.30
N PRO A 323 -24.20 22.50 -34.63
CA PRO A 323 -25.27 22.90 -35.53
C PRO A 323 -26.53 22.05 -35.34
N THR A 324 -27.69 22.71 -35.38
CA THR A 324 -29.03 22.13 -35.35
C THR A 324 -29.31 21.27 -36.61
N PRO A 325 -30.01 20.13 -36.49
CA PRO A 325 -30.38 19.31 -37.64
C PRO A 325 -31.44 20.01 -38.52
N PRO A 326 -31.47 19.73 -39.84
CA PRO A 326 -32.39 20.39 -40.77
C PRO A 326 -33.85 19.93 -40.56
N ALA A 327 -34.76 20.89 -40.69
CA ALA A 327 -36.21 20.70 -40.60
C ALA A 327 -36.73 19.82 -41.76
N GLY A 328 -37.54 18.81 -41.43
CA GLY A 328 -38.26 18.01 -42.40
C GLY A 328 -39.32 18.82 -43.17
N PRO A 329 -39.69 18.42 -44.40
CA PRO A 329 -40.58 19.19 -45.25
C PRO A 329 -42.02 19.22 -44.69
N ALA A 330 -42.56 20.42 -44.58
CA ALA A 330 -43.96 20.68 -44.23
C ALA A 330 -44.89 20.19 -45.35
N GLY A 331 -45.87 19.37 -44.99
CA GLY A 331 -46.92 18.90 -45.89
C GLY A 331 -47.81 20.06 -46.38
N SER A 332 -48.00 20.13 -47.69
CA SER A 332 -48.96 21.02 -48.34
C SER A 332 -50.38 20.45 -48.23
N ALA A 333 -51.19 20.98 -47.32
CA ALA A 333 -52.64 20.86 -47.38
C ALA A 333 -53.19 22.06 -48.16
N GLY A 334 -53.45 21.86 -49.45
CA GLY A 334 -54.26 22.76 -50.26
C GLY A 334 -55.74 22.40 -50.11
N THR A 335 -56.58 23.38 -49.80
CA THR A 335 -58.05 23.24 -49.88
C THR A 335 -58.61 24.53 -50.44
N GLY A 336 -59.39 24.46 -51.53
CA GLY A 336 -60.24 25.58 -51.96
C GLY A 336 -60.58 25.65 -53.45
N ALA A 337 -61.61 24.92 -53.86
CA ALA A 337 -62.66 25.29 -54.82
C ALA A 337 -62.36 26.29 -55.98
N ARG A 338 -62.43 25.81 -57.21
CA ARG A 338 -63.53 26.02 -58.19
C ARG A 338 -63.24 25.30 -59.49
#